data_AF-A0A944Z525-F1
#
_entry.id   AF-A0A944Z525-F1
#
_cell.length_a   1.000
_cell.length_b   1.000
_cell.length_c   1.000
_cell.angle_alpha   90.00
_cell.angle_beta   90.00
_cell.angle_gamma   90.00
#
_symmetry.space_group_name_H-M   'P 1'
#
loop_
_entity.id
_entity.type
_entity.pdbx_description
1 polymer ?
#
loop_
_entity_poly.entity_id
_entity_poly.type
_entity_poly.pdbx_seq_one_letter_code
_entity_poly.pdbx_strand_id
1 'polypeptide(L)'
;MATTYYCQLANSKGLNRVIFFEGLDFPIIICPTIHGEPLLTTQAFYYLDQLESVIKIRFEKRCDLPEHKTEIELERKFEYISDNYLFLYSKKYPNEKLSSKITEYKFWRDVGHTYLGYDMNNTHALALDAANDETIVDIKDDKHPDKNYWHDWCLVSNYTNEIFEKYVTSMKSVIDKMVKVETNTHDELGTGKRLLPLLRCRSRILDYYQANMFGVIDADHIDTSKQNIVVSRGFASDNNFEIPLEVFHAKKKYDADLLSYYFAGVREHLPISKFRCFYNVLEYFFEDAPQALGERARNERKQISCVVRWISDSDSIREFINGLGQDFVNRIEQDLVSLNGVKIGAIRIVSSDLEEKVAGWLYEIRCACVHSKKTRNGEVSMRFVPYSQDEDLVELSISLVQYLAILCIEKDGQVLT
;
A
#
# COMPACT_ATOMS: atom_id res chain seq x y z
N MET A 1 -6.44 29.03 -4.20
CA MET A 1 -6.91 27.89 -5.00
C MET A 1 -6.52 26.64 -4.25
N ALA A 2 -7.44 25.69 -4.10
CA ALA A 2 -7.12 24.43 -3.45
C ALA A 2 -6.07 23.67 -4.25
N THR A 3 -5.15 23.00 -3.57
CA THR A 3 -4.08 22.20 -4.19
C THR A 3 -4.23 20.76 -3.73
N THR A 4 -4.24 19.83 -4.68
CA THR A 4 -4.35 18.40 -4.42
C THR A 4 -3.08 17.71 -4.89
N TYR A 5 -2.51 16.87 -4.03
CA TYR A 5 -1.35 16.04 -4.31
C TYR A 5 -1.76 14.58 -4.31
N TYR A 6 -1.18 13.82 -5.24
CA TYR A 6 -1.34 12.37 -5.32
C TYR A 6 0.00 11.70 -5.07
N CYS A 7 0.06 10.82 -4.07
CA CYS A 7 1.24 10.02 -3.79
C CYS A 7 0.94 8.56 -4.14
N GLN A 8 1.79 7.95 -4.96
CA GLN A 8 1.67 6.55 -5.34
C GLN A 8 1.94 5.65 -4.14
N LEU A 9 1.24 4.52 -4.10
CA LEU A 9 1.44 3.45 -3.12
C LEU A 9 2.01 2.21 -3.81
N ALA A 10 2.81 1.44 -3.08
CA ALA A 10 3.18 0.08 -3.41
C ALA A 10 2.13 -0.90 -2.85
N ASN A 11 1.87 -2.00 -3.56
CA ASN A 11 0.93 -3.06 -3.17
C ASN A 11 -0.50 -2.57 -2.89
N SER A 12 -0.96 -1.51 -3.58
CA SER A 12 -2.29 -0.91 -3.38
C SER A 12 -3.39 -1.44 -4.30
N LYS A 13 -3.08 -2.48 -5.08
CA LYS A 13 -4.02 -3.09 -6.02
C LYS A 13 -5.12 -3.83 -5.27
N GLY A 14 -6.37 -3.52 -5.60
CA GLY A 14 -7.53 -4.27 -5.11
C GLY A 14 -7.90 -4.00 -3.65
N LEU A 15 -7.65 -2.79 -3.14
CA LEU A 15 -8.11 -2.41 -1.79
C LEU A 15 -9.64 -2.45 -1.67
N ASN A 16 -10.36 -2.18 -2.77
CA ASN A 16 -11.83 -2.20 -2.87
C ASN A 16 -12.56 -1.29 -1.86
N ARG A 17 -11.85 -0.35 -1.23
CA ARG A 17 -12.37 0.56 -0.21
C ARG A 17 -11.67 1.90 -0.25
N VAL A 18 -12.31 2.90 0.33
CA VAL A 18 -11.70 4.20 0.64
C VAL A 18 -11.24 4.15 2.10
N ILE A 19 -10.01 4.59 2.35
CA ILE A 19 -9.46 4.65 3.70
C ILE A 19 -9.19 6.12 4.02
N PHE A 20 -9.74 6.59 5.13
CA PHE A 20 -9.55 7.95 5.61
C PHE A 20 -8.71 7.94 6.88
N PHE A 21 -7.68 8.78 6.89
CA PHE A 21 -6.79 8.94 8.04
C PHE A 21 -6.80 10.38 8.52
N GLU A 22 -6.89 10.55 9.83
CA GLU A 22 -6.83 11.87 10.47
C GLU A 22 -6.11 11.80 11.84
N GLY A 23 -5.83 12.96 12.43
CA GLY A 23 -5.23 13.10 13.76
C GLY A 23 -3.74 13.44 13.79
N LEU A 24 -3.08 13.56 12.62
CA LEU A 24 -1.74 14.15 12.48
C LEU A 24 -1.83 15.57 11.86
N ASP A 25 -0.75 16.02 11.23
CA ASP A 25 -0.62 17.40 10.71
C ASP A 25 -1.65 17.74 9.64
N PHE A 26 -2.04 16.76 8.83
CA PHE A 26 -3.10 16.88 7.85
C PHE A 26 -3.75 15.51 7.62
N PRO A 27 -5.02 15.46 7.22
CA PRO A 27 -5.68 14.22 6.87
C PRO A 27 -5.19 13.72 5.50
N ILE A 28 -5.29 12.41 5.28
CA ILE A 28 -5.05 11.79 3.97
C ILE A 28 -6.18 10.82 3.62
N ILE A 29 -6.44 10.67 2.32
CA ILE A 29 -7.37 9.68 1.80
C ILE A 29 -6.60 8.68 0.96
N ILE A 30 -6.83 7.38 1.14
CA ILE A 30 -6.43 6.36 0.18
C ILE A 30 -7.66 5.96 -0.61
N CYS A 31 -7.62 6.13 -1.94
CA CYS A 31 -8.72 5.74 -2.82
C CYS A 31 -8.22 5.09 -4.11
N PRO A 32 -9.01 4.19 -4.72
CA PRO A 32 -8.72 3.66 -6.04
C PRO A 32 -8.55 4.78 -7.07
N THR A 33 -7.68 4.59 -8.05
CA THR A 33 -7.47 5.56 -9.13
C THR A 33 -7.12 4.88 -10.45
N ILE A 34 -7.32 5.61 -11.54
CA ILE A 34 -6.69 5.31 -12.83
C ILE A 34 -5.33 6.02 -12.84
N HIS A 35 -4.25 5.27 -13.03
CA HIS A 35 -2.91 5.85 -13.12
C HIS A 35 -2.62 6.42 -14.51
N GLY A 36 -1.86 7.51 -14.53
CA GLY A 36 -1.17 7.99 -15.72
C GLY A 36 -2.07 8.54 -16.83
N GLU A 37 -3.22 9.11 -16.47
CA GLU A 37 -4.16 9.81 -17.36
C GLU A 37 -4.25 9.15 -18.77
N PRO A 38 -5.03 8.07 -18.92
CA PRO A 38 -5.13 7.41 -20.20
C PRO A 38 -5.81 8.33 -21.20
N LEU A 39 -5.22 8.41 -22.38
CA LEU A 39 -5.77 9.09 -23.54
C LEU A 39 -5.99 8.04 -24.63
N LEU A 40 -4.91 7.56 -25.26
CA LEU A 40 -4.99 6.54 -26.30
C LEU A 40 -5.24 5.13 -25.72
N THR A 41 -4.90 4.93 -24.44
CA THR A 41 -5.04 3.65 -23.74
C THR A 41 -6.31 3.55 -22.89
N THR A 42 -7.25 4.48 -23.05
CA THR A 42 -8.51 4.52 -22.29
C THR A 42 -9.30 3.23 -22.44
N GLN A 43 -9.74 2.68 -21.31
CA GLN A 43 -10.57 1.49 -21.26
C GLN A 43 -12.01 1.88 -20.93
N ALA A 44 -12.99 1.21 -21.52
CA ALA A 44 -14.40 1.48 -21.20
C ALA A 44 -14.76 1.10 -19.76
N PHE A 45 -14.06 0.10 -19.22
CA PHE A 45 -14.37 -0.51 -17.94
C PHE A 45 -13.12 -0.86 -17.15
N TYR A 46 -13.24 -0.76 -15.83
CA TYR A 46 -12.20 -1.07 -14.87
C TYR A 46 -12.77 -2.00 -13.80
N TYR A 47 -12.03 -3.06 -13.48
CA TYR A 47 -12.38 -3.94 -12.37
C TYR A 47 -11.88 -3.32 -11.06
N LEU A 48 -12.78 -3.11 -10.09
CA LEU A 48 -12.43 -2.44 -8.83
C LEU A 48 -11.33 -3.19 -8.05
N ASP A 49 -11.33 -4.52 -8.12
CA ASP A 49 -10.34 -5.39 -7.49
C ASP A 49 -8.99 -5.41 -8.23
N GLN A 50 -8.93 -4.80 -9.42
CA GLN A 50 -7.71 -4.65 -10.22
C GLN A 50 -7.18 -3.22 -10.23
N LEU A 51 -7.95 -2.25 -9.74
CA LEU A 51 -7.50 -0.86 -9.60
C LEU A 51 -6.48 -0.75 -8.47
N GLU A 52 -5.41 -0.01 -8.74
CA GLU A 52 -4.50 0.46 -7.71
C GLU A 52 -5.08 1.68 -6.99
N SER A 53 -4.55 1.97 -5.82
CA SER A 53 -4.95 3.12 -5.01
C SER A 53 -3.79 4.07 -4.78
N VAL A 54 -4.13 5.33 -4.55
CA VAL A 54 -3.18 6.41 -4.25
C VAL A 54 -3.55 7.08 -2.95
N ILE A 55 -2.56 7.69 -2.30
CA ILE A 55 -2.81 8.68 -1.26
C ILE A 55 -3.17 10.00 -1.95
N LYS A 56 -4.24 10.62 -1.50
CA LYS A 56 -4.69 11.96 -1.88
C LYS A 56 -4.57 12.87 -0.67
N ILE A 57 -3.88 14.00 -0.87
CA ILE A 57 -3.68 15.05 0.13
C ILE A 57 -4.20 16.35 -0.48
N ARG A 58 -5.03 17.08 0.24
CA ARG A 58 -5.63 18.31 -0.26
C ARG A 58 -5.50 19.44 0.75
N PHE A 59 -5.15 20.61 0.26
CA PHE A 59 -5.07 21.85 1.04
C PHE A 59 -5.94 22.91 0.36
N GLU A 60 -6.89 23.49 1.08
CA GLU A 60 -7.79 24.52 0.54
C GLU A 60 -7.06 25.85 0.31
N LYS A 61 -6.13 26.19 1.19
CA LYS A 61 -5.32 27.40 1.09
C LYS A 61 -3.84 27.10 1.12
N ARG A 62 -3.06 27.96 0.46
CA ARG A 62 -1.60 27.84 0.42
C ARG A 62 -0.96 27.93 1.81
N CYS A 63 -1.58 28.66 2.74
CA CYS A 63 -1.13 28.76 4.13
C CYS A 63 -1.30 27.47 4.93
N ASP A 64 -2.12 26.52 4.44
CA ASP A 64 -2.36 25.25 5.13
C ASP A 64 -1.30 24.20 4.74
N LEU A 65 -0.49 24.47 3.70
CA LEU A 65 0.63 23.60 3.35
C LEU A 65 1.69 23.64 4.44
N PRO A 66 2.32 22.48 4.76
CA PRO A 66 3.49 22.45 5.62
C PRO A 66 4.58 23.39 5.11
N GLU A 67 5.18 24.19 6.00
CA GLU A 67 6.31 25.05 5.65
C GLU A 67 7.43 24.23 4.99
N HIS A 68 8.02 24.70 3.89
CA HIS A 68 9.09 23.98 3.19
C HIS A 68 9.94 24.95 2.37
N LYS A 69 11.21 24.60 2.17
CA LYS A 69 12.15 25.38 1.33
C LYS A 69 12.21 24.88 -0.11
N THR A 70 11.92 23.59 -0.32
CA THR A 70 11.99 22.92 -1.62
C THR A 70 10.84 21.93 -1.76
N GLU A 71 10.46 21.59 -2.98
CA GLU A 71 9.44 20.56 -3.25
C GLU A 71 9.84 19.20 -2.68
N ILE A 72 11.13 18.85 -2.73
CA ILE A 72 11.66 17.59 -2.16
C ILE A 72 11.43 17.54 -0.65
N GLU A 73 11.57 18.67 0.05
CA GLU A 73 11.28 18.74 1.49
C GLU A 73 9.79 18.52 1.76
N LEU A 74 8.92 19.08 0.91
CA LEU A 74 7.48 18.88 1.02
C LEU A 74 7.07 17.42 0.76
N GLU A 75 7.61 16.81 -0.30
CA GLU A 75 7.40 15.39 -0.63
C GLU A 75 7.80 14.48 0.54
N ARG A 76 8.95 14.75 1.19
CA ARG A 76 9.39 14.00 2.38
C ARG A 76 8.44 14.15 3.56
N LYS A 77 7.83 15.33 3.76
CA LYS A 77 6.82 15.54 4.80
C LYS A 77 5.54 14.76 4.49
N PHE A 78 5.11 14.72 3.24
CA PHE A 78 3.98 13.90 2.82
C PHE A 78 4.22 12.41 3.04
N GLU A 79 5.40 11.92 2.65
CA GLU A 79 5.83 10.54 2.88
C GLU A 79 5.86 10.21 4.37
N TYR A 80 6.46 11.06 5.20
CA TYR A 80 6.54 10.85 6.64
C TYR A 80 5.17 10.76 7.31
N ILE A 81 4.25 11.68 7.01
CA ILE A 81 2.90 11.64 7.58
C ILE A 81 2.13 10.42 7.07
N SER A 82 2.32 10.07 5.79
CA SER A 82 1.71 8.89 5.19
C SER A 82 2.23 7.60 5.83
N ASP A 83 3.53 7.49 6.12
CA ASP A 83 4.12 6.33 6.81
C ASP A 83 3.56 6.15 8.21
N ASN A 84 3.36 7.24 8.96
CA ASN A 84 2.75 7.18 10.29
C ASN A 84 1.32 6.61 10.22
N TYR A 85 0.53 7.04 9.24
CA TYR A 85 -0.82 6.53 9.02
C TYR A 85 -0.83 5.08 8.52
N LEU A 86 0.00 4.77 7.53
CA LEU A 86 0.17 3.42 7.01
C LEU A 86 0.67 2.45 8.08
N PHE A 87 1.37 2.92 9.11
CA PHE A 87 1.84 2.06 10.20
C PHE A 87 0.67 1.60 11.08
N LEU A 88 -0.34 2.47 11.29
CA LEU A 88 -1.59 2.06 11.93
C LEU A 88 -2.32 1.02 11.09
N TYR A 89 -2.32 1.22 9.77
CA TYR A 89 -2.93 0.31 8.82
C TYR A 89 -2.24 -1.06 8.80
N SER A 90 -0.91 -1.10 8.72
CA SER A 90 -0.12 -2.33 8.61
C SER A 90 -0.24 -3.21 9.86
N LYS A 91 -0.48 -2.62 11.04
CA LYS A 91 -0.78 -3.37 12.26
C LYS A 91 -2.10 -4.12 12.17
N LYS A 92 -3.13 -3.49 11.59
CA LYS A 92 -4.46 -4.09 11.43
C LYS A 92 -4.50 -5.10 10.27
N TYR A 93 -3.78 -4.80 9.19
CA TYR A 93 -3.76 -5.58 7.95
C TYR A 93 -2.33 -5.97 7.52
N PRO A 94 -1.61 -6.80 8.31
CA PRO A 94 -0.20 -7.11 8.07
C PRO A 94 0.07 -7.81 6.73
N ASN A 95 -0.94 -8.49 6.18
CA ASN A 95 -0.83 -9.24 4.93
C ASN A 95 -1.05 -8.39 3.67
N GLU A 96 -1.62 -7.19 3.79
CA GLU A 96 -1.89 -6.33 2.62
C GLU A 96 -0.63 -5.59 2.13
N LYS A 97 0.41 -5.49 2.97
CA LYS A 97 1.74 -4.97 2.60
C LYS A 97 1.74 -3.58 1.94
N LEU A 98 0.74 -2.76 2.26
CA LEU A 98 0.59 -1.41 1.75
C LEU A 98 1.73 -0.51 2.24
N SER A 99 2.35 0.27 1.36
CA SER A 99 3.52 1.09 1.68
C SER A 99 3.65 2.29 0.75
N SER A 100 4.21 3.40 1.25
CA SER A 100 4.60 4.57 0.44
C SER A 100 5.90 4.34 -0.34
N LYS A 101 6.69 3.31 0.02
CA LYS A 101 8.03 3.10 -0.51
C LYS A 101 7.97 2.52 -1.93
N ILE A 102 7.97 3.37 -2.94
CA ILE A 102 7.92 2.95 -4.35
C ILE A 102 9.31 2.77 -4.96
N THR A 103 9.41 1.87 -5.96
CA THR A 103 10.62 1.66 -6.78
C THR A 103 10.42 2.15 -8.21
N GLU A 104 9.22 1.98 -8.74
CA GLU A 104 8.81 2.43 -10.06
C GLU A 104 7.76 3.53 -9.93
N TYR A 105 8.11 4.72 -10.38
CA TYR A 105 7.24 5.89 -10.36
C TYR A 105 6.31 5.86 -11.58
N LYS A 106 5.01 5.97 -11.33
CA LYS A 106 3.96 6.06 -12.36
C LYS A 106 3.50 7.50 -12.60
N PHE A 107 3.82 8.40 -11.68
CA PHE A 107 3.68 9.84 -11.88
C PHE A 107 4.98 10.40 -12.46
N TRP A 108 4.85 11.34 -13.38
CA TRP A 108 5.96 12.06 -13.97
C TRP A 108 5.89 13.53 -13.58
N ARG A 109 7.01 14.23 -13.71
CA ARG A 109 7.03 15.69 -13.68
C ARG A 109 6.87 16.18 -15.10
N ASP A 110 5.87 17.01 -15.35
CA ASP A 110 5.73 17.65 -16.65
C ASP A 110 6.97 18.51 -16.93
N VAL A 111 7.58 18.30 -18.10
CA VAL A 111 8.86 18.95 -18.48
C VAL A 111 8.62 20.30 -19.16
N GLY A 112 7.36 20.70 -19.31
CA GLY A 112 6.92 21.98 -19.88
C GLY A 112 5.41 22.15 -19.79
N HIS A 113 4.92 23.37 -19.99
CA HIS A 113 3.49 23.70 -19.89
C HIS A 113 2.72 23.55 -21.20
N THR A 114 3.41 23.49 -22.34
CA THR A 114 2.78 23.44 -23.67
C THR A 114 2.22 22.06 -24.02
N TYR A 115 2.83 21.00 -23.50
CA TYR A 115 2.42 19.63 -23.77
C TYR A 115 2.39 18.88 -22.44
N LEU A 116 1.25 18.27 -22.13
CA LEU A 116 1.07 17.47 -20.93
C LEU A 116 1.14 15.99 -21.27
N GLY A 117 1.74 15.22 -20.36
CA GLY A 117 1.87 13.78 -20.50
C GLY A 117 0.52 13.07 -20.35
N TYR A 118 0.35 11.99 -21.12
CA TYR A 118 -0.76 11.03 -21.05
C TYR A 118 -0.19 9.63 -21.28
N ASP A 119 -0.99 8.60 -20.99
CA ASP A 119 -0.62 7.19 -21.22
C ASP A 119 0.75 6.82 -20.61
N MET A 120 0.93 7.14 -19.32
CA MET A 120 2.21 6.98 -18.61
C MET A 120 3.36 7.81 -19.22
N ASN A 121 3.06 9.05 -19.62
CA ASN A 121 3.98 9.97 -20.30
C ASN A 121 4.52 9.49 -21.66
N ASN A 122 3.96 8.42 -22.24
CA ASN A 122 4.33 7.95 -23.57
C ASN A 122 3.64 8.75 -24.68
N THR A 123 2.53 9.42 -24.34
CA THR A 123 1.79 10.32 -25.21
C THR A 123 1.87 11.72 -24.65
N HIS A 124 2.04 12.74 -25.50
CA HIS A 124 1.97 14.13 -25.07
C HIS A 124 0.87 14.84 -25.86
N ALA A 125 0.00 15.55 -25.18
CA ALA A 125 -1.08 16.32 -25.82
C ALA A 125 -0.91 17.81 -25.56
N LEU A 126 -1.24 18.62 -26.56
CA LEU A 126 -1.15 20.08 -26.50
C LEU A 126 -2.05 20.61 -25.38
N ALA A 127 -1.47 21.40 -24.49
CA ALA A 127 -2.14 22.08 -23.41
C ALA A 127 -1.82 23.58 -23.47
N LEU A 128 -2.86 24.39 -23.70
CA LEU A 128 -2.73 25.82 -23.89
C LEU A 128 -3.82 26.51 -23.10
N ASP A 129 -3.45 27.19 -22.02
CA ASP A 129 -4.40 27.89 -21.16
C ASP A 129 -4.64 29.32 -21.66
N ALA A 130 -5.33 29.46 -22.79
CA ALA A 130 -5.61 30.76 -23.40
C ALA A 130 -6.44 31.69 -22.50
N ALA A 131 -7.08 31.17 -21.46
CA ALA A 131 -7.83 31.97 -20.50
C ALA A 131 -6.93 32.64 -19.45
N ASN A 132 -5.79 32.02 -19.12
CA ASN A 132 -4.87 32.52 -18.08
C ASN A 132 -3.49 32.96 -18.62
N ASP A 133 -3.14 32.62 -19.87
CA ASP A 133 -1.89 33.01 -20.53
C ASP A 133 -2.13 34.01 -21.66
N GLU A 134 -1.92 35.30 -21.35
CA GLU A 134 -2.09 36.42 -22.29
C GLU A 134 -1.13 36.37 -23.50
N THR A 135 -0.08 35.54 -23.45
CA THR A 135 0.84 35.37 -24.59
C THR A 135 0.23 34.51 -25.70
N ILE A 136 -0.86 33.78 -25.39
CA ILE A 136 -1.61 32.98 -26.35
C ILE A 136 -2.65 33.86 -27.03
N VAL A 137 -2.34 34.28 -28.26
CA VAL A 137 -3.16 35.27 -28.99
C VAL A 137 -4.39 34.66 -29.68
N ASP A 138 -4.28 33.45 -30.22
CA ASP A 138 -5.35 32.78 -30.98
C ASP A 138 -5.13 31.25 -31.01
N ILE A 139 -6.23 30.48 -30.97
CA ILE A 139 -6.23 29.02 -31.14
C ILE A 139 -7.37 28.67 -32.10
N LYS A 140 -7.04 28.00 -33.22
CA LYS A 140 -8.02 27.63 -34.25
C LYS A 140 -7.69 26.32 -34.94
N ASP A 141 -8.73 25.65 -35.42
CA ASP A 141 -8.66 24.51 -36.33
C ASP A 141 -9.57 24.78 -37.53
N ASP A 142 -8.97 25.05 -38.69
CA ASP A 142 -9.69 25.41 -39.92
C ASP A 142 -10.65 24.30 -40.40
N LYS A 143 -10.43 23.04 -39.99
CA LYS A 143 -11.30 21.90 -40.33
C LYS A 143 -12.47 21.76 -39.37
N HIS A 144 -12.38 22.35 -38.19
CA HIS A 144 -13.37 22.26 -37.13
C HIS A 144 -13.61 23.63 -36.46
N PRO A 145 -14.11 24.63 -37.23
CA PRO A 145 -14.25 26.01 -36.75
C PRO A 145 -15.29 26.16 -35.62
N ASP A 146 -16.25 25.24 -35.52
CA ASP A 146 -17.37 25.31 -34.56
C ASP A 146 -17.09 24.63 -33.19
N LYS A 147 -15.84 24.20 -32.92
CA LYS A 147 -15.49 23.61 -31.61
C LYS A 147 -15.38 24.71 -30.55
N ASN A 148 -16.43 24.90 -29.76
CA ASN A 148 -16.62 26.05 -28.85
C ASN A 148 -15.79 26.07 -27.55
N TYR A 149 -14.74 25.24 -27.40
CA TYR A 149 -14.04 25.08 -26.12
C TYR A 149 -12.52 25.25 -26.25
N TRP A 150 -12.07 26.27 -27.00
CA TRP A 150 -10.66 26.67 -27.08
C TRP A 150 -10.14 27.38 -25.82
N HIS A 151 -11.01 27.61 -24.83
CA HIS A 151 -10.67 28.24 -23.56
C HIS A 151 -10.35 27.24 -22.44
N ASP A 152 -10.52 25.94 -22.69
CA ASP A 152 -10.10 24.89 -21.76
C ASP A 152 -8.66 24.48 -22.09
N TRP A 153 -7.80 24.38 -21.07
CA TRP A 153 -6.40 24.05 -21.23
C TRP A 153 -6.20 22.65 -21.84
N CYS A 154 -7.16 21.74 -21.65
CA CYS A 154 -7.11 20.38 -22.21
C CYS A 154 -7.74 20.30 -23.62
N LEU A 155 -7.03 20.83 -24.62
CA LEU A 155 -7.53 20.92 -26.00
C LEU A 155 -7.86 19.56 -26.63
N VAL A 156 -7.15 18.50 -26.25
CA VAL A 156 -7.36 17.16 -26.82
C VAL A 156 -8.74 16.60 -26.49
N SER A 157 -9.30 16.97 -25.33
CA SER A 157 -10.63 16.53 -24.89
C SER A 157 -11.74 16.93 -25.88
N ASN A 158 -11.56 18.05 -26.59
CA ASN A 158 -12.47 18.52 -27.64
C ASN A 158 -12.62 17.54 -28.80
N TYR A 159 -11.67 16.62 -28.99
CA TYR A 159 -11.68 15.61 -30.04
C TYR A 159 -12.00 14.22 -29.50
N THR A 160 -11.66 13.94 -28.25
CA THR A 160 -11.72 12.59 -27.70
C THR A 160 -12.97 12.32 -26.87
N ASN A 161 -13.59 13.32 -26.26
CA ASN A 161 -14.74 13.13 -25.36
C ASN A 161 -15.91 12.39 -26.03
N GLU A 162 -16.33 12.82 -27.23
CA GLU A 162 -17.43 12.17 -27.96
C GLU A 162 -17.06 10.75 -28.39
N ILE A 163 -15.79 10.51 -28.74
CA ILE A 163 -15.29 9.19 -29.11
C ILE A 163 -15.38 8.25 -27.89
N PHE A 164 -14.91 8.71 -26.73
CA PHE A 164 -14.97 7.93 -25.50
C PHE A 164 -16.41 7.69 -25.04
N GLU A 165 -17.29 8.68 -25.11
CA GLU A 165 -18.69 8.52 -24.73
C GLU A 165 -19.38 7.44 -25.58
N LYS A 166 -19.18 7.47 -26.89
CA LYS A 166 -19.69 6.44 -27.81
C LYS A 166 -19.09 5.07 -27.51
N TYR A 167 -17.78 5.00 -27.27
CA TYR A 167 -17.08 3.76 -26.96
C TYR A 167 -17.58 3.12 -25.66
N VAL A 168 -17.62 3.89 -24.55
CA VAL A 168 -18.09 3.45 -23.24
C VAL A 168 -19.54 2.98 -23.31
N THR A 169 -20.41 3.77 -23.94
CA THR A 169 -21.84 3.43 -24.10
C THR A 169 -22.03 2.15 -24.91
N SER A 170 -21.28 2.01 -26.02
CA SER A 170 -21.33 0.80 -26.85
C SER A 170 -20.90 -0.44 -26.06
N MET A 171 -19.81 -0.35 -25.30
CA MET A 171 -19.34 -1.47 -24.48
C MET A 171 -20.32 -1.81 -23.34
N LYS A 172 -20.94 -0.80 -22.71
CA LYS A 172 -21.98 -0.99 -21.68
C LYS A 172 -23.16 -1.80 -22.22
N SER A 173 -23.60 -1.51 -23.44
CA SER A 173 -24.68 -2.27 -24.09
C SER A 173 -24.36 -3.77 -24.27
N VAL A 174 -23.08 -4.15 -24.34
CA VAL A 174 -22.66 -5.55 -24.45
C VAL A 174 -22.74 -6.25 -23.10
N ILE A 175 -22.40 -5.56 -22.00
CA ILE A 175 -22.49 -6.09 -20.63
C ILE A 175 -23.93 -6.45 -20.28
N ASP A 176 -24.87 -5.58 -20.63
CA ASP A 176 -26.29 -5.77 -20.33
C ASP A 176 -26.99 -6.79 -21.27
N LYS A 177 -26.25 -7.34 -22.24
CA LYS A 177 -26.83 -8.20 -23.28
C LYS A 177 -27.14 -9.59 -22.75
N MET A 178 -28.37 -10.04 -22.97
CA MET A 178 -28.85 -11.38 -22.64
C MET A 178 -29.07 -12.22 -23.91
N VAL A 179 -28.67 -13.49 -23.88
CA VAL A 179 -28.77 -14.44 -24.99
C VAL A 179 -29.71 -15.59 -24.63
N LYS A 180 -30.64 -15.88 -25.55
CA LYS A 180 -31.51 -17.06 -25.45
C LYS A 180 -30.72 -18.29 -25.87
N VAL A 181 -30.63 -19.27 -24.97
CA VAL A 181 -29.91 -20.53 -25.19
C VAL A 181 -30.89 -21.67 -25.01
N GLU A 182 -30.89 -22.60 -25.97
CA GLU A 182 -31.64 -23.85 -25.90
C GLU A 182 -30.64 -25.00 -25.86
N THR A 183 -30.73 -25.85 -24.83
CA THR A 183 -29.82 -26.97 -24.62
C THR A 183 -30.60 -28.28 -24.61
N ASN A 184 -29.93 -29.36 -25.02
CA ASN A 184 -30.39 -30.73 -24.84
C ASN A 184 -29.25 -31.54 -24.22
N THR A 185 -29.49 -32.15 -23.07
CA THR A 185 -28.54 -32.96 -22.30
C THR A 185 -27.19 -32.27 -22.06
N HIS A 186 -27.20 -30.96 -21.78
CA HIS A 186 -25.98 -30.24 -21.42
C HIS A 186 -25.62 -30.52 -19.95
N ASP A 187 -24.36 -30.81 -19.65
CA ASP A 187 -23.92 -31.26 -18.32
C ASP A 187 -24.26 -30.27 -17.20
N GLU A 188 -23.99 -28.97 -17.42
CA GLU A 188 -24.29 -27.93 -16.41
C GLU A 188 -25.72 -27.35 -16.50
N LEU A 189 -26.25 -27.18 -17.71
CA LEU A 189 -27.51 -26.47 -17.96
C LEU A 189 -28.72 -27.40 -18.14
N GLY A 190 -28.50 -28.71 -18.23
CA GLY A 190 -29.51 -29.71 -18.52
C GLY A 190 -30.14 -29.53 -19.92
N THR A 191 -31.39 -29.97 -20.05
CA THR A 191 -32.23 -29.74 -21.23
C THR A 191 -33.21 -28.59 -20.96
N GLY A 192 -33.33 -27.63 -21.88
CA GLY A 192 -34.33 -26.57 -21.81
C GLY A 192 -33.91 -25.24 -22.46
N LYS A 193 -34.82 -24.26 -22.42
CA LYS A 193 -34.60 -22.89 -22.89
C LYS A 193 -34.30 -21.96 -21.72
N ARG A 194 -33.22 -21.19 -21.80
CA ARG A 194 -32.77 -20.25 -20.76
C ARG A 194 -32.38 -18.92 -21.38
N LEU A 195 -32.47 -17.84 -20.61
CA LEU A 195 -31.91 -16.54 -20.95
C LEU A 195 -30.68 -16.31 -20.08
N LEU A 196 -29.50 -16.22 -20.69
CA LEU A 196 -28.22 -16.12 -19.99
C LEU A 196 -27.53 -14.80 -20.35
N PRO A 197 -26.85 -14.14 -19.40
CA PRO A 197 -26.05 -12.96 -19.72
C PRO A 197 -24.91 -13.35 -20.65
N LEU A 198 -24.65 -12.52 -21.66
CA LEU A 198 -23.56 -12.71 -22.60
C LEU A 198 -22.20 -12.63 -21.88
N LEU A 199 -22.09 -11.73 -20.90
CA LEU A 199 -20.90 -11.53 -20.08
C LEU A 199 -21.25 -11.75 -18.60
N ARG A 200 -20.38 -12.47 -17.88
CA ARG A 200 -20.44 -12.60 -16.42
C ARG A 200 -19.15 -12.07 -15.82
N CYS A 201 -19.23 -10.97 -15.08
CA CYS A 201 -18.10 -10.42 -14.34
C CYS A 201 -18.04 -11.06 -12.95
N ARG A 202 -16.84 -11.49 -12.53
CA ARG A 202 -16.61 -12.07 -11.19
C ARG A 202 -16.53 -11.02 -10.10
N SER A 203 -16.04 -9.83 -10.45
CA SER A 203 -15.88 -8.69 -9.55
C SER A 203 -16.69 -7.50 -10.02
N ARG A 204 -16.79 -6.49 -9.15
CA ARG A 204 -17.45 -5.23 -9.46
C ARG A 204 -16.69 -4.50 -10.55
N ILE A 205 -17.40 -4.16 -11.62
CA ILE A 205 -16.90 -3.37 -12.73
C ILE A 205 -17.38 -1.93 -12.58
N LEU A 206 -16.54 -0.97 -12.95
CA LEU A 206 -16.83 0.45 -13.03
C LEU A 206 -16.63 0.88 -14.47
N ASP A 207 -17.54 1.69 -15.02
CA ASP A 207 -17.24 2.35 -16.28
C ASP A 207 -16.15 3.42 -16.08
N TYR A 208 -15.55 3.88 -17.19
CA TYR A 208 -14.53 4.93 -17.16
C TYR A 208 -14.95 6.16 -16.34
N TYR A 209 -16.22 6.55 -16.46
CA TYR A 209 -16.74 7.73 -15.79
C TYR A 209 -16.85 7.54 -14.28
N GLN A 210 -17.29 6.36 -13.82
CA GLN A 210 -17.36 5.95 -12.42
C GLN A 210 -15.96 5.82 -11.82
N ALA A 211 -15.01 5.21 -12.53
CA ALA A 211 -13.64 5.07 -12.06
C ALA A 211 -12.95 6.45 -11.86
N ASN A 212 -13.25 7.44 -12.69
CA ASN A 212 -12.76 8.81 -12.49
C ASN A 212 -13.43 9.56 -11.32
N MET A 213 -14.59 9.10 -10.82
CA MET A 213 -15.27 9.78 -9.70
C MET A 213 -14.50 9.65 -8.38
N PHE A 214 -13.57 8.71 -8.24
CA PHE A 214 -12.70 8.68 -7.05
C PHE A 214 -11.84 9.96 -6.93
N GLY A 215 -11.48 10.57 -8.06
CA GLY A 215 -10.69 11.81 -8.09
C GLY A 215 -11.37 13.00 -7.40
N VAL A 216 -12.70 12.97 -7.21
CA VAL A 216 -13.44 14.07 -6.56
C VAL A 216 -13.73 13.85 -5.07
N ILE A 217 -13.32 12.70 -4.49
CA ILE A 217 -13.51 12.44 -3.06
C ILE A 217 -12.64 13.40 -2.25
N ASP A 218 -13.24 14.11 -1.31
CA ASP A 218 -12.57 15.13 -0.48
C ASP A 218 -12.70 14.79 1.01
N ALA A 219 -11.65 15.05 1.78
CA ALA A 219 -11.57 14.77 3.20
C ALA A 219 -12.65 15.52 3.98
N ASP A 220 -12.90 16.79 3.61
CA ASP A 220 -13.87 17.65 4.29
C ASP A 220 -15.32 17.18 4.09
N HIS A 221 -15.58 16.31 3.10
CA HIS A 221 -16.89 15.75 2.81
C HIS A 221 -17.06 14.32 3.32
N ILE A 222 -16.07 13.77 4.03
CA ILE A 222 -16.16 12.42 4.61
C ILE A 222 -16.91 12.47 5.93
N ASP A 223 -18.07 11.81 5.95
CA ASP A 223 -18.84 11.55 7.16
C ASP A 223 -18.29 10.31 7.87
N THR A 224 -17.43 10.52 8.87
CA THR A 224 -16.74 9.45 9.61
C THR A 224 -17.68 8.56 10.45
N SER A 225 -18.96 8.93 10.58
CA SER A 225 -19.97 8.09 11.24
C SER A 225 -20.50 6.96 10.36
N LYS A 226 -20.24 7.01 9.04
CA LYS A 226 -20.74 6.03 8.06
C LYS A 226 -19.72 4.95 7.75
N GLN A 227 -20.22 3.76 7.41
CA GLN A 227 -19.41 2.61 6.97
C GLN A 227 -19.16 2.60 5.46
N ASN A 228 -19.91 3.39 4.70
CA ASN A 228 -19.79 3.54 3.26
C ASN A 228 -19.74 5.02 2.89
N ILE A 229 -19.04 5.32 1.81
CA ILE A 229 -19.05 6.63 1.17
C ILE A 229 -19.75 6.53 -0.18
N VAL A 230 -20.57 7.54 -0.49
CA VAL A 230 -21.18 7.70 -1.82
C VAL A 230 -20.17 8.39 -2.73
N VAL A 231 -19.70 7.67 -3.73
CA VAL A 231 -18.84 8.21 -4.79
C VAL A 231 -19.75 8.82 -5.85
N SER A 232 -19.63 10.14 -6.03
CA SER A 232 -20.46 10.92 -6.96
C SER A 232 -19.72 12.16 -7.45
N ARG A 233 -20.24 12.78 -8.52
CA ARG A 233 -19.72 14.06 -9.05
C ARG A 233 -20.29 15.30 -8.33
N GLY A 234 -20.86 15.13 -7.13
CA GLY A 234 -21.51 16.20 -6.37
C GLY A 234 -22.98 16.45 -6.72
N PHE A 235 -23.59 15.61 -7.57
CA PHE A 235 -25.02 15.64 -7.88
C PHE A 235 -25.60 14.22 -7.97
N ALA A 236 -26.91 14.09 -7.81
CA ALA A 236 -27.61 12.81 -7.92
C ALA A 236 -27.55 12.28 -9.36
N SER A 237 -27.07 11.05 -9.54
CA SER A 237 -26.97 10.36 -10.82
C SER A 237 -27.09 8.85 -10.62
N ASP A 238 -27.66 8.15 -11.60
CA ASP A 238 -27.72 6.68 -11.61
C ASP A 238 -26.33 6.01 -11.64
N ASN A 239 -25.30 6.77 -12.02
CA ASN A 239 -23.92 6.28 -12.00
C ASN A 239 -23.25 6.41 -10.62
N ASN A 240 -23.88 7.11 -9.66
CA ASN A 240 -23.38 7.22 -8.30
C ASN A 240 -23.35 5.84 -7.64
N PHE A 241 -22.37 5.61 -6.78
CA PHE A 241 -22.21 4.30 -6.20
C PHE A 241 -21.58 4.34 -4.81
N GLU A 242 -21.89 3.35 -3.98
CA GLU A 242 -21.32 3.23 -2.64
C GLU A 242 -20.08 2.34 -2.64
N ILE A 243 -19.10 2.68 -1.81
CA ILE A 243 -17.90 1.87 -1.53
C ILE A 243 -17.63 1.89 -0.02
N PRO A 244 -17.08 0.81 0.57
CA PRO A 244 -16.72 0.82 1.98
C PRO A 244 -15.77 1.95 2.32
N LEU A 245 -16.02 2.58 3.47
CA LEU A 245 -15.20 3.60 4.09
C LEU A 245 -14.61 3.03 5.37
N GLU A 246 -13.30 3.13 5.52
CA GLU A 246 -12.61 2.77 6.75
C GLU A 246 -11.87 3.98 7.31
N VAL A 247 -12.09 4.29 8.59
CA VAL A 247 -11.52 5.47 9.24
C VAL A 247 -10.47 5.06 10.27
N PHE A 248 -9.33 5.74 10.24
CA PHE A 248 -8.24 5.59 11.20
C PHE A 248 -7.92 6.93 11.86
N HIS A 249 -7.83 6.92 13.19
CA HIS A 249 -7.42 8.08 13.97
C HIS A 249 -6.03 7.84 14.56
N ALA A 250 -5.06 8.63 14.10
CA ALA A 250 -3.73 8.63 14.67
C ALA A 250 -3.66 9.54 15.90
N LYS A 251 -2.86 9.11 16.88
CA LYS A 251 -2.63 9.86 18.14
C LYS A 251 -1.15 10.08 18.44
N LYS A 252 -0.28 9.44 17.66
CA LYS A 252 1.16 9.44 17.88
C LYS A 252 1.86 9.62 16.54
N LYS A 253 3.03 10.27 16.61
CA LYS A 253 4.04 10.19 15.56
C LYS A 253 5.19 9.32 16.02
N TYR A 254 5.81 8.65 15.06
CA TYR A 254 6.91 7.72 15.28
C TYR A 254 8.18 8.24 14.61
N ASP A 255 9.32 7.72 15.05
CA ASP A 255 10.60 8.05 14.46
C ASP A 255 10.67 7.66 12.97
N ALA A 256 11.21 8.57 12.15
CA ALA A 256 11.23 8.43 10.70
C ALA A 256 12.16 7.31 10.22
N ASP A 257 13.28 7.08 10.92
CA ASP A 257 14.25 6.04 10.56
C ASP A 257 13.67 4.66 10.87
N LEU A 258 13.01 4.51 12.03
CA LEU A 258 12.31 3.26 12.39
C LEU A 258 11.20 2.92 11.39
N LEU A 259 10.37 3.89 11.02
CA LEU A 259 9.33 3.71 10.00
C LEU A 259 9.96 3.33 8.64
N SER A 260 11.09 3.92 8.28
CA SER A 260 11.79 3.61 7.03
C SER A 260 12.29 2.16 6.99
N TYR A 261 12.91 1.66 8.07
CA TYR A 261 13.30 0.25 8.17
C TYR A 261 12.08 -0.68 8.13
N TYR A 262 11.02 -0.33 8.86
CA TYR A 262 9.80 -1.12 8.91
C TYR A 262 9.14 -1.25 7.54
N PHE A 263 8.91 -0.14 6.82
CA PHE A 263 8.26 -0.18 5.51
C PHE A 263 9.12 -0.76 4.41
N ALA A 264 10.45 -0.71 4.53
CA ALA A 264 11.33 -1.50 3.68
C ALA A 264 11.04 -3.01 3.83
N GLY A 265 10.79 -3.48 5.06
CA GLY A 265 10.39 -4.86 5.34
C GLY A 265 8.96 -5.19 4.89
N VAL A 266 7.99 -4.29 5.09
CA VAL A 266 6.60 -4.48 4.65
C VAL A 266 6.51 -4.68 3.13
N ARG A 267 7.28 -3.89 2.37
CA ARG A 267 7.32 -3.97 0.91
C ARG A 267 8.02 -5.22 0.38
N GLU A 268 8.98 -5.74 1.12
CA GLU A 268 9.86 -6.81 0.66
C GLU A 268 9.10 -8.15 0.45
N HIS A 269 9.44 -8.82 -0.64
CA HIS A 269 8.88 -10.13 -1.00
C HIS A 269 9.81 -11.26 -0.60
N LEU A 270 11.14 -11.02 -0.56
CA LEU A 270 12.12 -12.02 -0.19
C LEU A 270 12.18 -12.21 1.35
N PRO A 271 11.87 -13.40 1.90
CA PRO A 271 11.76 -13.60 3.35
C PRO A 271 13.01 -13.21 4.13
N ILE A 272 14.20 -13.51 3.60
CA ILE A 272 15.49 -13.20 4.22
C ILE A 272 15.71 -11.68 4.33
N SER A 273 15.43 -10.94 3.25
CA SER A 273 15.56 -9.48 3.25
C SER A 273 14.51 -8.83 4.16
N LYS A 274 13.28 -9.35 4.13
CA LYS A 274 12.17 -8.89 4.97
C LYS A 274 12.48 -9.05 6.46
N PHE A 275 13.00 -10.22 6.86
CA PHE A 275 13.47 -10.46 8.22
C PHE A 275 14.52 -9.43 8.64
N ARG A 276 15.52 -9.17 7.78
CA ARG A 276 16.60 -8.22 8.07
C ARG A 276 16.06 -6.80 8.28
N CYS A 277 15.12 -6.35 7.46
CA CYS A 277 14.52 -5.02 7.60
C CYS A 277 13.82 -4.84 8.96
N PHE A 278 13.03 -5.82 9.40
CA PHE A 278 12.40 -5.76 10.73
C PHE A 278 13.41 -5.91 11.86
N TYR A 279 14.41 -6.79 11.70
CA TYR A 279 15.49 -6.93 12.69
C TYR A 279 16.25 -5.61 12.91
N ASN A 280 16.48 -4.83 11.85
CA ASN A 280 17.13 -3.53 11.97
C ASN A 280 16.35 -2.55 12.88
N VAL A 281 15.01 -2.67 12.96
CA VAL A 281 14.20 -1.90 13.92
C VAL A 281 14.53 -2.28 15.36
N LEU A 282 14.78 -3.57 15.64
CA LEU A 282 15.23 -4.02 16.96
C LEU A 282 16.68 -3.60 17.23
N GLU A 283 17.54 -3.69 16.21
CA GLU A 283 18.97 -3.33 16.28
C GLU A 283 19.17 -1.85 16.64
N TYR A 284 18.28 -0.96 16.22
CA TYR A 284 18.27 0.45 16.62
C TYR A 284 18.34 0.64 18.14
N PHE A 285 17.73 -0.25 18.93
CA PHE A 285 17.68 -0.16 20.39
C PHE A 285 18.76 -0.97 21.13
N PHE A 286 19.77 -1.49 20.43
CA PHE A 286 20.81 -2.35 21.04
C PHE A 286 21.72 -1.61 22.04
N GLU A 287 21.78 -0.28 21.98
CA GLU A 287 22.50 0.54 22.95
C GLU A 287 21.58 1.01 24.08
N ASP A 288 20.35 1.42 23.75
CA ASP A 288 19.40 1.99 24.71
C ASP A 288 18.79 0.95 25.65
N ALA A 289 18.39 -0.22 25.13
CA ALA A 289 17.68 -1.21 25.94
C ALA A 289 18.53 -1.78 27.11
N PRO A 290 19.81 -2.16 26.90
CA PRO A 290 20.67 -2.55 28.02
C PRO A 290 20.85 -1.44 29.05
N GLN A 291 20.99 -0.18 28.61
CA GLN A 291 21.13 0.97 29.50
C GLN A 291 19.85 1.17 30.33
N ALA A 292 18.67 1.10 29.70
CA ALA A 292 17.38 1.24 30.36
C ALA A 292 17.11 0.13 31.40
N LEU A 293 17.62 -1.08 31.15
CA LEU A 293 17.54 -2.21 32.08
C LEU A 293 18.66 -2.24 33.14
N GLY A 294 19.67 -1.35 33.03
CA GLY A 294 20.84 -1.36 33.90
C GLY A 294 21.77 -2.57 33.69
N GLU A 295 21.71 -3.21 32.52
CA GLU A 295 22.47 -4.41 32.18
C GLU A 295 23.65 -4.10 31.26
N ARG A 296 24.74 -4.88 31.37
CA ARG A 296 25.90 -4.79 30.46
C ARG A 296 25.80 -5.87 29.38
N ALA A 297 25.26 -5.51 28.22
CA ALA A 297 25.22 -6.37 27.04
C ALA A 297 26.46 -6.19 26.16
N ARG A 298 27.44 -7.11 26.25
CA ARG A 298 28.72 -7.04 25.51
C ARG A 298 28.70 -7.67 24.11
N ASN A 299 27.60 -8.28 23.73
CA ASN A 299 27.44 -8.92 22.43
C ASN A 299 26.00 -8.82 21.97
N GLU A 300 25.82 -8.97 20.66
CA GLU A 300 24.53 -8.82 19.99
C GLU A 300 23.45 -9.75 20.56
N ARG A 301 23.80 -11.00 20.88
CA ARG A 301 22.87 -11.97 21.50
C ARG A 301 22.31 -11.46 22.83
N LYS A 302 23.12 -10.78 23.65
CA LYS A 302 22.64 -10.15 24.89
C LYS A 302 21.87 -8.87 24.61
N GLN A 303 22.28 -8.07 23.62
CA GLN A 303 21.61 -6.82 23.28
C GLN A 303 20.17 -7.07 22.81
N ILE A 304 19.96 -8.04 21.91
CA ILE A 304 18.59 -8.40 21.49
C ILE A 304 17.75 -8.97 22.65
N SER A 305 18.36 -9.74 23.55
CA SER A 305 17.65 -10.21 24.75
C SER A 305 17.18 -9.03 25.64
N CYS A 306 18.04 -8.02 25.85
CA CYS A 306 17.65 -6.80 26.54
C CYS A 306 16.53 -6.06 25.80
N VAL A 307 16.57 -5.95 24.46
CA VAL A 307 15.50 -5.30 23.68
C VAL A 307 14.17 -6.02 23.87
N VAL A 308 14.12 -7.34 23.68
CA VAL A 308 12.87 -8.11 23.80
C VAL A 308 12.28 -7.99 25.21
N ARG A 309 13.11 -8.11 26.24
CA ARG A 309 12.70 -7.93 27.65
C ARG A 309 12.26 -6.51 27.98
N TRP A 310 12.77 -5.53 27.25
CA TRP A 310 12.40 -4.14 27.47
C TRP A 310 11.04 -3.82 26.85
N ILE A 311 10.74 -4.35 25.66
CA ILE A 311 9.51 -4.01 24.92
C ILE A 311 8.33 -4.93 25.22
N SER A 312 8.56 -6.11 25.79
CA SER A 312 7.53 -7.12 26.03
C SER A 312 7.87 -8.02 27.23
N ASP A 313 6.88 -8.80 27.66
CA ASP A 313 7.04 -9.91 28.61
C ASP A 313 6.67 -11.26 27.96
N SER A 314 6.97 -12.36 28.67
CA SER A 314 6.66 -13.73 28.27
C SER A 314 5.18 -13.96 27.97
N ASP A 315 4.27 -13.33 28.72
CA ASP A 315 2.83 -13.59 28.58
C ASP A 315 2.29 -12.92 27.30
N SER A 316 2.69 -11.68 27.04
CA SER A 316 2.34 -10.92 25.82
C SER A 316 2.85 -11.62 24.56
N ILE A 317 4.10 -12.12 24.58
CA ILE A 317 4.66 -12.90 23.47
C ILE A 317 3.88 -14.20 23.27
N ARG A 318 3.53 -14.90 24.36
CA ARG A 318 2.77 -16.14 24.30
C ARG A 318 1.37 -15.93 23.74
N GLU A 319 0.68 -14.87 24.15
CA GLU A 319 -0.63 -14.48 23.62
C GLU A 319 -0.55 -14.20 22.12
N PHE A 320 0.44 -13.43 21.67
CA PHE A 320 0.65 -13.16 20.25
C PHE A 320 0.88 -14.44 19.44
N ILE A 321 1.81 -15.30 19.88
CA ILE A 321 2.13 -16.57 19.21
C ILE A 321 0.91 -17.47 19.10
N ASN A 322 0.14 -17.61 20.18
CA ASN A 322 -1.08 -18.43 20.18
C ASN A 322 -2.15 -17.85 19.24
N GLY A 323 -2.21 -16.52 19.11
CA GLY A 323 -3.10 -15.83 18.18
C GLY A 323 -2.82 -16.12 16.70
N LEU A 324 -1.61 -16.58 16.35
CA LEU A 324 -1.25 -17.00 14.98
C LEU A 324 -1.78 -18.40 14.62
N GLY A 325 -2.33 -19.14 15.60
CA GLY A 325 -2.95 -20.44 15.41
C GLY A 325 -2.05 -21.64 15.73
N GLN A 326 -2.67 -22.78 15.97
CA GLN A 326 -1.99 -24.00 16.45
C GLN A 326 -0.96 -24.54 15.45
N ASP A 327 -1.19 -24.38 14.14
CA ASP A 327 -0.23 -24.82 13.12
C ASP A 327 1.08 -24.03 13.19
N PHE A 328 1.01 -22.72 13.48
CA PHE A 328 2.19 -21.89 13.67
C PHE A 328 2.96 -22.32 14.93
N VAL A 329 2.24 -22.49 16.04
CA VAL A 329 2.78 -23.01 17.31
C VAL A 329 3.55 -24.31 17.09
N ASN A 330 2.91 -25.30 16.46
CA ASN A 330 3.52 -26.61 16.22
C ASN A 330 4.81 -26.53 15.39
N ARG A 331 4.91 -25.56 14.47
CA ARG A 331 6.09 -25.36 13.62
C ARG A 331 7.24 -24.71 14.37
N ILE A 332 7.00 -23.74 15.25
CA ILE A 332 8.07 -23.06 16.00
C ILE A 332 8.59 -23.90 17.19
N GLU A 333 7.80 -24.86 17.67
CA GLU A 333 8.22 -25.84 18.68
C GLU A 333 9.02 -27.02 18.09
N GLN A 334 9.31 -26.99 16.78
CA GLN A 334 10.19 -27.93 16.11
C GLN A 334 11.52 -27.28 15.74
N ASP A 335 12.61 -28.06 15.76
CA ASP A 335 13.91 -27.59 15.30
C ASP A 335 13.83 -27.20 13.82
N LEU A 336 14.32 -26.01 13.48
CA LEU A 336 14.43 -25.60 12.08
C LEU A 336 15.66 -26.26 11.47
N VAL A 337 15.45 -27.22 10.57
CA VAL A 337 16.53 -27.95 9.90
C VAL A 337 16.74 -27.36 8.51
N SER A 338 17.88 -26.71 8.29
CA SER A 338 18.22 -26.19 6.96
C SER A 338 18.64 -27.30 5.98
N LEU A 339 18.73 -26.98 4.70
CA LEU A 339 19.18 -27.89 3.64
C LEU A 339 20.56 -28.52 3.91
N ASN A 340 21.42 -27.86 4.69
CA ASN A 340 22.75 -28.37 5.02
C ASN A 340 22.77 -29.27 6.30
N GLY A 341 21.60 -29.54 6.89
CA GLY A 341 21.42 -30.39 8.06
C GLY A 341 21.71 -29.73 9.41
N VAL A 342 22.20 -28.48 9.41
CA VAL A 342 22.39 -27.71 10.66
C VAL A 342 21.03 -27.20 11.14
N LYS A 343 20.84 -27.25 12.47
CA LYS A 343 19.57 -26.96 13.14
C LYS A 343 19.64 -25.66 13.94
N ILE A 344 18.55 -24.90 13.92
CA ILE A 344 18.22 -23.89 14.94
C ILE A 344 17.23 -24.52 15.90
N GLY A 345 17.50 -24.39 17.20
CA GLY A 345 16.70 -25.05 18.23
C GLY A 345 15.27 -24.51 18.30
N ALA A 346 14.31 -25.39 18.57
CA ALA A 346 12.93 -25.03 18.80
C ALA A 346 12.74 -24.00 19.94
N ILE A 347 11.69 -23.17 19.84
CA ILE A 347 11.21 -22.35 20.96
C ILE A 347 10.21 -23.18 21.75
N ARG A 348 10.39 -23.31 23.07
CA ARG A 348 9.36 -23.89 23.95
C ARG A 348 8.46 -22.78 24.49
N ILE A 349 7.20 -22.74 24.05
CA ILE A 349 6.30 -21.61 24.34
C ILE A 349 5.87 -21.56 25.81
N VAL A 350 5.86 -22.72 26.47
CA VAL A 350 5.56 -22.86 27.91
C VAL A 350 6.68 -22.37 28.83
N SER A 351 7.80 -21.92 28.28
CA SER A 351 8.92 -21.44 29.09
C SER A 351 8.56 -20.15 29.84
N SER A 352 9.10 -20.01 31.06
CA SER A 352 8.95 -18.80 31.88
C SER A 352 9.90 -17.67 31.48
N ASP A 353 10.89 -17.97 30.64
CA ASP A 353 11.91 -17.04 30.09
C ASP A 353 11.73 -16.88 28.56
N LEU A 354 10.47 -16.84 28.09
CA LEU A 354 10.14 -16.89 26.68
C LEU A 354 10.78 -15.74 25.89
N GLU A 355 10.88 -14.55 26.47
CA GLU A 355 11.66 -13.43 25.95
C GLU A 355 13.10 -13.80 25.54
N GLU A 356 13.84 -14.53 26.39
CA GLU A 356 15.23 -14.90 26.16
C GLU A 356 15.32 -16.00 25.10
N LYS A 357 14.36 -16.92 25.10
CA LYS A 357 14.26 -17.98 24.09
C LYS A 357 13.99 -17.41 22.71
N VAL A 358 13.03 -16.49 22.60
CA VAL A 358 12.70 -15.79 21.35
C VAL A 358 13.88 -14.94 20.88
N ALA A 359 14.51 -14.17 21.77
CA ALA A 359 15.68 -13.36 21.42
C ALA A 359 16.84 -14.22 20.92
N GLY A 360 17.10 -15.35 21.58
CA GLY A 360 18.11 -16.32 21.14
C GLY A 360 17.80 -16.92 19.77
N TRP A 361 16.55 -17.30 19.54
CA TRP A 361 16.09 -17.87 18.27
C TRP A 361 16.21 -16.86 17.12
N LEU A 362 15.75 -15.62 17.31
CA LEU A 362 15.89 -14.55 16.32
C LEU A 362 17.36 -14.23 16.01
N TYR A 363 18.23 -14.25 17.01
CA TYR A 363 19.67 -14.05 16.81
C TYR A 363 20.30 -15.17 15.96
N GLU A 364 19.94 -16.43 16.19
CA GLU A 364 20.44 -17.55 15.39
C GLU A 364 19.95 -17.47 13.94
N ILE A 365 18.67 -17.13 13.74
CA ILE A 365 18.09 -16.89 12.41
C ILE A 365 18.82 -15.73 11.72
N ARG A 366 19.05 -14.61 12.42
CA ARG A 366 19.80 -13.47 11.89
C ARG A 366 21.20 -13.87 11.45
N CYS A 367 21.91 -14.66 12.26
CA CYS A 367 23.23 -15.16 11.89
C CYS A 367 23.18 -15.98 10.60
N ALA A 368 22.16 -16.83 10.42
CA ALA A 368 21.97 -17.64 9.22
C ALA A 368 21.52 -16.83 7.99
N CYS A 369 20.79 -15.72 8.18
CA CYS A 369 20.41 -14.77 7.13
C CYS A 369 21.60 -13.92 6.66
N VAL A 370 22.45 -13.46 7.57
CA VAL A 370 23.52 -12.48 7.27
C VAL A 370 24.83 -13.14 6.83
N HIS A 371 25.18 -14.29 7.41
CA HIS A 371 26.49 -14.89 7.15
C HIS A 371 26.47 -15.91 6.02
N SER A 372 27.26 -15.66 4.98
CA SER A 372 27.42 -16.61 3.87
C SER A 372 28.57 -17.61 4.07
N LYS A 373 29.28 -17.57 5.21
CA LYS A 373 30.42 -18.48 5.49
C LYS A 373 29.94 -19.92 5.63
N LYS A 374 30.58 -20.86 4.94
CA LYS A 374 30.25 -22.31 5.00
C LYS A 374 30.59 -22.93 6.36
N THR A 375 31.62 -22.41 7.02
CA THR A 375 32.08 -22.88 8.32
C THR A 375 32.38 -21.71 9.24
N ARG A 376 32.19 -21.94 10.54
CA ARG A 376 32.55 -21.01 11.61
C ARG A 376 33.24 -21.83 12.71
N ASN A 377 34.46 -21.43 13.08
CA ASN A 377 35.29 -22.16 14.06
C ASN A 377 35.49 -23.66 13.75
N GLY A 378 35.50 -24.04 12.46
CA GLY A 378 35.69 -25.42 12.03
C GLY A 378 34.40 -26.26 11.90
N GLU A 379 33.27 -25.75 12.37
CA GLU A 379 31.96 -26.42 12.26
C GLU A 379 31.15 -25.87 11.08
N VAL A 380 30.29 -26.70 10.51
CA VAL A 380 29.34 -26.29 9.45
C VAL A 380 28.35 -25.32 10.06
N SER A 381 28.21 -24.13 9.47
CA SER A 381 27.27 -23.12 9.95
C SER A 381 25.98 -23.14 9.15
N MET A 382 24.86 -22.96 9.86
CA MET A 382 23.56 -22.76 9.24
C MET A 382 23.56 -21.50 8.39
N ARG A 383 22.95 -21.59 7.20
CA ARG A 383 22.79 -20.49 6.27
C ARG A 383 21.48 -20.69 5.54
N PHE A 384 20.73 -19.61 5.39
CA PHE A 384 19.55 -19.63 4.53
C PHE A 384 19.96 -19.14 3.14
N VAL A 385 19.64 -19.93 2.12
CA VAL A 385 19.91 -19.57 0.73
C VAL A 385 18.66 -18.94 0.12
N PRO A 386 18.75 -17.73 -0.47
CA PRO A 386 17.61 -17.13 -1.18
C PRO A 386 17.07 -18.05 -2.27
N TYR A 387 15.75 -18.00 -2.48
CA TYR A 387 14.99 -18.81 -3.45
C TYR A 387 15.16 -20.33 -3.25
N SER A 388 15.25 -20.77 -2.00
CA SER A 388 15.32 -22.19 -1.64
C SER A 388 14.33 -22.55 -0.53
N GLN A 389 14.19 -23.84 -0.23
CA GLN A 389 13.29 -24.33 0.84
C GLN A 389 13.62 -23.76 2.23
N ASP A 390 14.85 -23.26 2.41
CA ASP A 390 15.28 -22.56 3.61
C ASP A 390 14.47 -21.28 3.88
N GLU A 391 13.83 -20.69 2.87
CA GLU A 391 13.01 -19.48 3.03
C GLU A 391 11.73 -19.73 3.83
N ASP A 392 11.13 -20.93 3.71
CA ASP A 392 9.96 -21.32 4.49
C ASP A 392 10.26 -21.36 5.99
N LEU A 393 11.54 -21.56 6.36
CA LEU A 393 12.02 -21.52 7.74
C LEU A 393 12.14 -20.08 8.24
N VAL A 394 12.56 -19.16 7.38
CA VAL A 394 12.65 -17.73 7.74
C VAL A 394 11.26 -17.11 7.81
N GLU A 395 10.34 -17.47 6.93
CA GLU A 395 8.96 -16.97 6.91
C GLU A 395 8.26 -17.18 8.28
N LEU A 396 8.55 -18.29 8.96
CA LEU A 396 8.07 -18.56 10.33
C LEU A 396 8.47 -17.49 11.33
N SER A 397 9.65 -16.90 11.17
CA SER A 397 10.16 -15.87 12.08
C SER A 397 9.66 -14.46 11.76
N ILE A 398 9.16 -14.24 10.54
CA ILE A 398 8.77 -12.91 10.06
C ILE A 398 7.65 -12.33 10.89
N SER A 399 6.60 -13.10 11.18
CA SER A 399 5.48 -12.63 12.00
C SER A 399 5.94 -12.18 13.39
N LEU A 400 6.90 -12.90 13.98
CA LEU A 400 7.41 -12.60 15.32
C LEU A 400 8.34 -11.39 15.33
N VAL A 401 9.31 -11.31 14.40
CA VAL A 401 10.20 -10.14 14.33
C VAL A 401 9.44 -8.87 13.92
N GLN A 402 8.43 -8.98 13.06
CA GLN A 402 7.56 -7.86 12.68
C GLN A 402 6.75 -7.37 13.90
N TYR A 403 6.20 -8.28 14.70
CA TYR A 403 5.49 -7.94 15.94
C TYR A 403 6.40 -7.21 16.93
N LEU A 404 7.61 -7.73 17.17
CA LEU A 404 8.58 -7.06 18.05
C LEU A 404 9.01 -5.70 17.49
N ALA A 405 9.18 -5.57 16.16
CA ALA A 405 9.48 -4.30 15.52
C ALA A 405 8.35 -3.28 15.72
N ILE A 406 7.09 -3.72 15.65
CA ILE A 406 5.92 -2.87 15.99
C ILE A 406 6.02 -2.38 17.44
N LEU A 407 6.31 -3.27 18.40
CA LEU A 407 6.44 -2.89 19.81
C LEU A 407 7.59 -1.90 20.06
N CYS A 408 8.73 -2.07 19.38
CA CYS A 408 9.83 -1.11 19.41
C CYS A 408 9.38 0.29 18.96
N ILE A 409 8.72 0.36 17.80
CA ILE A 409 8.22 1.63 17.24
C ILE A 409 7.19 2.28 18.18
N GLU A 410 6.27 1.48 18.73
CA GLU A 410 5.24 1.98 19.63
C GLU A 410 5.80 2.53 20.95
N LYS A 411 6.92 1.97 21.41
CA LYS A 411 7.61 2.40 22.61
C LYS A 411 8.28 3.76 22.46
N ASP A 412 8.84 4.04 21.29
CA ASP A 412 9.49 5.31 20.97
C ASP A 412 8.49 6.41 20.53
N GLY A 413 7.26 6.02 20.19
CA GLY A 413 6.24 6.93 19.68
C GLY A 413 5.88 8.08 20.63
N GLN A 414 5.93 9.31 20.10
CA GLN A 414 5.56 10.54 20.80
C GLN A 414 4.05 10.73 20.78
N VAL A 415 3.45 10.97 21.96
CA VAL A 415 2.02 11.29 22.09
C VAL A 415 1.80 12.74 21.68
N LEU A 416 0.85 12.97 20.78
CA LEU A 416 0.39 14.32 20.45
C LEU A 416 -0.46 14.84 21.61
N THR A 417 -0.01 15.90 22.26
CA THR A 417 -0.71 16.60 23.35
C THR A 417 -1.76 17.58 22.84
#